data_AF-A0A4S3PMR5-F1
#
_entry.id   AF-A0A4S3PMR5-F1
#
_cell.length_a   1.000
_cell.length_b   1.000
_cell.length_c   1.000
_cell.angle_alpha   90.00
_cell.angle_beta   90.00
_cell.angle_gamma   90.00
#
_symmetry.space_group_name_H-M   'P 1'
#
loop_
_entity.id
_entity.type
_entity.pdbx_description
1 polymer ?
#
loop_
_entity_poly.entity_id
_entity_poly.type
_entity_poly.pdbx_seq_one_letter_code
_entity_poly.pdbx_strand_id
1 'polypeptide(L)'
;MYISLNVDVDFEINSLLDLPKFKQIMEHMKMKINKSKLAEELGVDRRTVEKYLNGFVPKRTRKKSSKIDEYYEVIAALLSEDSKQVFYYRRVLWQYLRDNHGLE
;
A
#
# COMPACT_ATOMS: atom_id res chain seq x y z
N MET A 1 31.85 28.56 2.80
CA MET A 1 31.72 27.65 1.63
C MET A 1 30.53 28.13 0.84
N TYR A 2 30.76 28.70 -0.34
CA TYR A 2 29.68 29.20 -1.19
C TYR A 2 29.41 28.16 -2.27
N ILE A 3 28.18 27.68 -2.31
CA ILE A 3 27.66 26.85 -3.39
C ILE A 3 26.57 27.67 -4.07
N SER A 4 26.86 28.12 -5.29
CA SER A 4 25.89 28.73 -6.19
C SER A 4 25.46 27.68 -7.22
N LEU A 5 24.27 27.13 -7.04
CA LEU A 5 23.64 26.25 -8.02
C LEU A 5 22.68 27.08 -8.87
N ASN A 6 23.16 27.57 -10.01
CA ASN A 6 22.31 28.00 -11.13
C ASN A 6 22.11 26.78 -12.01
N VAL A 7 21.03 26.05 -11.79
CA VAL A 7 20.69 24.89 -12.62
C VAL A 7 19.34 25.15 -13.24
N ASP A 8 19.34 25.37 -14.56
CA ASP A 8 18.15 25.30 -15.38
C ASP A 8 17.78 23.82 -15.53
N VAL A 9 16.97 23.32 -14.60
CA VAL A 9 16.50 21.92 -14.61
C VAL A 9 15.11 21.89 -15.21
N ASP A 10 15.01 21.31 -16.40
CA ASP A 10 13.72 20.89 -16.94
C ASP A 10 13.26 19.63 -16.18
N PHE A 11 12.08 19.72 -15.55
CA PHE A 11 11.46 18.61 -14.85
C PHE A 11 10.23 18.14 -15.62
N GLU A 12 10.36 17.01 -16.31
CA GLU A 12 9.25 16.40 -17.03
C GLU A 12 8.33 15.63 -16.08
N ILE A 13 7.02 15.89 -16.18
CA ILE A 13 5.98 15.16 -15.45
C ILE A 13 5.19 14.33 -16.47
N ASN A 14 5.51 13.05 -16.55
CA ASN A 14 4.82 12.11 -17.43
C ASN A 14 3.74 11.31 -16.69
N SER A 15 3.83 11.21 -15.36
CA SER A 15 2.93 10.37 -14.57
C SER A 15 2.53 10.98 -13.21
N LEU A 16 1.43 10.47 -12.64
CA LEU A 16 0.99 10.83 -11.29
C LEU A 16 1.99 10.44 -10.19
N LEU A 17 2.87 9.46 -10.47
CA LEU A 17 3.89 9.01 -9.52
C LEU A 17 5.06 9.99 -9.37
N ASP A 18 5.18 10.94 -10.31
CA ASP A 18 6.24 11.96 -10.30
C ASP A 18 5.85 13.18 -9.44
N LEU A 19 4.55 13.33 -9.14
CA LEU A 19 4.01 14.44 -8.36
C LEU A 19 4.61 14.61 -6.95
N PRO A 20 4.88 13.54 -6.17
CA PRO A 20 5.56 13.69 -4.88
C PRO A 20 6.94 14.35 -5.01
N LYS A 21 7.73 13.98 -6.02
CA LYS A 21 9.06 14.56 -6.27
C LYS A 21 8.94 16.00 -6.75
N PHE A 22 8.00 16.26 -7.64
CA PHE A 22 7.69 17.61 -8.10
C PHE A 22 7.34 18.55 -6.94
N LYS A 23 6.53 18.07 -5.99
CA LYS A 23 6.18 18.85 -4.79
C LYS A 23 7.42 19.22 -3.97
N GLN A 24 8.33 18.27 -3.74
CA GLN A 24 9.56 18.54 -3.00
C GLN A 24 10.40 19.64 -3.65
N ILE A 25 10.58 19.58 -4.98
CA ILE A 25 11.32 20.59 -5.73
C ILE A 25 10.66 21.97 -5.59
N MET A 26 9.34 22.03 -5.77
CA MET A 26 8.58 23.28 -5.65
C MET A 26 8.63 23.88 -4.24
N GLU A 27 8.62 23.04 -3.20
CA GLU A 27 8.77 23.47 -1.80
C GLU A 27 10.18 24.04 -1.54
N HIS A 28 11.24 23.39 -2.05
CA HIS A 28 12.60 23.90 -1.95
C HIS A 28 12.78 25.24 -2.68
N MET A 29 12.11 25.41 -3.83
CA MET A 29 12.09 26.66 -4.58
C MET A 29 11.12 27.70 -4.01
N LYS A 30 10.34 27.37 -2.97
CA LYS A 30 9.27 28.22 -2.39
C LYS A 30 8.22 28.69 -3.41
N MET A 31 7.94 27.86 -4.41
CA MET A 31 6.98 28.15 -5.48
C MET A 31 5.62 27.51 -5.22
N LYS A 32 4.55 28.19 -5.66
CA LYS A 32 3.18 27.66 -5.55
C LYS A 32 2.85 26.76 -6.73
N ILE A 33 2.32 25.58 -6.45
CA ILE A 33 1.89 24.62 -7.47
C ILE A 33 0.50 25.00 -8.02
N ASN A 34 0.40 25.11 -9.35
CA ASN A 34 -0.90 25.25 -10.02
C ASN A 34 -1.53 23.87 -10.27
N LYS A 35 -2.36 23.43 -9.30
CA LYS A 35 -3.02 22.12 -9.34
C LYS A 35 -4.03 21.96 -10.49
N SER A 36 -4.67 23.05 -10.93
CA SER A 36 -5.68 22.97 -12.00
C SER A 36 -5.04 22.73 -13.36
N LYS A 37 -3.99 23.48 -13.69
CA LYS A 37 -3.23 23.28 -14.93
C LYS A 37 -2.65 21.87 -15.02
N LEU A 38 -2.07 21.40 -13.91
CA LEU A 38 -1.52 20.06 -13.82
C LEU A 38 -2.59 18.95 -13.99
N ALA A 39 -3.81 19.21 -13.54
CA ALA A 39 -4.94 18.28 -13.70
C ALA A 39 -5.41 18.20 -15.16
N GLU A 40 -5.46 19.34 -15.85
CA GLU A 40 -5.78 19.43 -17.29
C GLU A 40 -4.74 18.70 -18.15
N GLU A 41 -3.44 18.95 -17.92
CA GLU A 41 -2.35 18.30 -18.67
C GLU A 41 -2.30 16.79 -18.45
N LEU A 42 -2.56 16.33 -17.23
CA LEU A 42 -2.59 14.90 -16.88
C LEU A 42 -3.94 14.23 -17.18
N GLY A 43 -4.96 14.98 -17.59
CA GLY A 43 -6.30 14.46 -17.86
C GLY A 43 -6.98 13.82 -16.65
N VAL A 44 -6.71 14.31 -15.44
CA VAL A 44 -7.26 13.75 -14.19
C VAL A 44 -8.03 14.79 -13.38
N ASP A 45 -8.85 14.34 -12.44
CA ASP A 45 -9.49 15.25 -11.49
C ASP A 45 -8.45 15.95 -10.59
N ARG A 46 -8.67 17.23 -10.27
CA ARG A 46 -7.79 18.04 -9.40
C ARG A 46 -7.56 17.39 -8.03
N ARG A 47 -8.55 16.68 -7.47
CA ARG A 47 -8.41 15.98 -6.17
C ARG A 47 -7.42 14.82 -6.29
N THR A 48 -7.34 14.20 -7.47
CA THR A 48 -6.35 13.15 -7.75
C THR A 48 -4.94 13.74 -7.73
N VAL A 49 -4.72 14.87 -8.40
CA VAL A 49 -3.43 15.59 -8.35
C VAL A 49 -3.03 15.90 -6.91
N GLU A 50 -3.94 16.48 -6.12
CA GLU A 50 -3.70 16.78 -4.71
C GLU A 50 -3.36 15.54 -3.86
N LYS A 51 -4.09 14.44 -4.09
CA LYS A 51 -3.86 13.16 -3.43
C LYS A 51 -2.46 12.62 -3.72
N TYR A 52 -2.02 12.64 -4.98
CA TYR A 52 -0.69 12.16 -5.38
C TYR A 52 0.44 13.12 -4.96
N LEU A 53 0.23 14.43 -5.00
CA LEU A 53 1.17 15.41 -4.42
C LEU A 53 1.46 15.13 -2.94
N ASN A 54 0.47 14.63 -2.19
CA ASN A 54 0.62 14.28 -0.78
C ASN A 54 1.21 12.87 -0.54
N GLY A 55 1.78 12.23 -1.57
CA GLY A 55 2.48 10.95 -1.43
C GLY A 55 1.56 9.73 -1.44
N PHE A 56 0.36 9.83 -2.02
CA PHE A 56 -0.50 8.67 -2.20
C PHE A 56 0.15 7.65 -3.14
N VAL A 57 0.23 6.41 -2.67
CA VAL A 57 0.64 5.25 -3.46
C VAL A 57 -0.58 4.35 -3.68
N PRO A 58 -1.01 4.12 -4.94
CA PRO A 58 -2.12 3.24 -5.23
C PRO A 58 -1.78 1.81 -4.80
N LYS A 59 -2.64 1.23 -3.97
CA LYS A 59 -2.54 -0.20 -3.61
C LYS A 59 -3.28 -1.02 -4.66
N ARG A 60 -2.58 -1.94 -5.33
CA ARG A 60 -3.19 -2.87 -6.29
C ARG A 60 -4.07 -3.93 -5.60
N THR A 61 -3.70 -4.32 -4.38
CA THR A 61 -4.39 -5.35 -3.61
C THR A 61 -4.86 -4.80 -2.26
N ARG A 62 -6.07 -5.20 -1.86
CA ARG A 62 -6.58 -4.92 -0.52
C ARG A 62 -5.97 -5.94 0.44
N LYS A 63 -5.39 -5.45 1.55
CA LYS A 63 -5.11 -6.31 2.71
C LYS A 63 -6.44 -6.64 3.38
N LYS A 64 -7.04 -7.77 3.01
CA LYS A 64 -8.22 -8.32 3.68
C LYS A 64 -7.75 -9.54 4.45
N SER A 65 -7.86 -9.49 5.77
CA SER A 65 -7.63 -10.68 6.60
C SER A 65 -8.68 -11.74 6.28
N SER A 66 -8.23 -12.98 6.19
CA SER A 66 -9.10 -14.16 6.17
C SER A 66 -9.59 -14.43 7.58
N LYS A 67 -10.76 -15.05 7.71
CA LYS A 67 -11.27 -15.58 8.99
C LYS A 67 -10.30 -16.58 9.64
N ILE A 68 -9.48 -17.24 8.82
CA ILE A 68 -8.54 -18.28 9.25
C ILE A 68 -7.23 -17.67 9.77
N ASP A 69 -6.93 -16.40 9.47
CA ASP A 69 -5.65 -15.78 9.84
C ASP A 69 -5.47 -15.75 11.37
N GLU A 70 -6.56 -15.58 12.12
CA GLU A 70 -6.58 -15.60 13.59
C GLU A 70 -6.27 -16.99 14.17
N TYR A 71 -6.46 -18.04 13.38
CA TYR A 71 -6.25 -19.43 13.78
C TYR A 71 -4.92 -20.00 13.28
N TYR A 72 -4.08 -19.18 12.65
CA TYR A 72 -2.86 -19.65 12.00
C TYR A 72 -1.92 -20.37 12.98
N GLU A 73 -1.71 -19.80 14.17
CA GLU A 73 -0.87 -20.40 15.22
C GLU A 73 -1.46 -21.72 15.73
N VAL A 74 -2.78 -21.76 15.92
CA VAL A 74 -3.51 -22.96 16.35
C VAL A 74 -3.39 -24.07 15.30
N ILE A 75 -3.58 -23.73 14.03
CA ILE A 75 -3.45 -24.68 12.91
C ILE A 75 -2.02 -25.20 12.82
N ALA A 76 -1.02 -24.33 12.98
CA ALA A 76 0.39 -24.72 12.97
C ALA A 76 0.72 -25.69 14.12
N ALA A 77 0.20 -25.45 15.32
CA ALA A 77 0.38 -26.36 16.45
C ALA A 77 -0.31 -27.73 16.23
N LEU A 78 -1.52 -27.73 15.67
CA LEU A 78 -2.29 -28.95 15.39
C LEU A 78 -1.67 -29.81 14.27
N LEU A 79 -0.99 -29.17 13.31
CA LEU A 79 -0.32 -29.83 12.19
C LEU A 79 1.17 -30.09 12.43
N SER A 80 1.69 -29.78 13.62
CA SER A 80 3.07 -30.11 14.00
C SER A 80 3.27 -31.62 14.12
N GLU A 81 4.50 -32.09 13.89
CA GLU A 81 4.87 -33.51 14.06
C GLU A 81 4.72 -34.00 15.51
N ASP A 82 4.83 -33.06 16.47
CA ASP A 82 4.63 -33.32 17.90
C ASP A 82 3.15 -33.45 18.30
N SER A 83 2.23 -33.16 17.37
CA SER A 83 0.80 -33.21 17.67
C SER A 83 0.35 -34.67 17.81
N LYS A 84 -0.36 -34.96 18.90
CA LYS A 84 -0.90 -36.31 19.15
C LYS A 84 -2.01 -36.69 18.16
N GLN A 85 -2.58 -35.71 17.46
CA GLN A 85 -3.76 -35.86 16.63
C GLN A 85 -3.44 -35.54 15.18
N VAL A 86 -3.56 -36.55 14.31
CA VAL A 86 -3.29 -36.41 12.87
C VAL A 86 -4.57 -36.07 12.13
N PHE A 87 -4.58 -34.95 11.41
CA PHE A 87 -5.69 -34.54 10.55
C PHE A 87 -5.42 -34.90 9.08
N TYR A 88 -5.93 -36.05 8.63
CA TYR A 88 -5.74 -36.51 7.24
C TYR A 88 -6.43 -35.64 6.19
N TYR A 89 -7.50 -34.94 6.55
CA TYR A 89 -8.28 -34.13 5.61
C TYR A 89 -8.54 -32.73 6.16
N ARG A 90 -8.45 -31.74 5.27
CA ARG A 90 -8.74 -30.33 5.59
C ARG A 90 -10.14 -30.12 6.16
N ARG A 91 -11.14 -30.90 5.71
CA ARG A 91 -12.50 -30.86 6.23
C ARG A 91 -12.57 -31.23 7.72
N VAL A 92 -11.82 -32.24 8.14
CA VAL A 92 -11.80 -32.72 9.52
C VAL A 92 -11.13 -31.68 10.42
N LEU A 93 -10.01 -31.09 9.97
CA LEU A 93 -9.37 -29.97 10.66
C LEU A 93 -10.33 -28.78 10.80
N TRP A 94 -11.05 -28.43 9.74
CA TRP A 94 -12.02 -27.33 9.78
C TRP A 94 -13.15 -27.58 10.79
N GLN A 95 -13.70 -28.80 10.79
CA GLN A 95 -14.73 -29.19 11.75
C GLN A 95 -14.18 -29.14 13.18
N TYR A 96 -12.97 -29.64 13.41
CA TYR A 96 -12.32 -29.60 14.71
C TYR A 96 -12.10 -28.16 15.20
N LEU A 97 -11.66 -27.26 14.33
CA LEU A 97 -11.49 -25.84 14.65
C LEU A 97 -12.83 -25.17 14.97
N ARG A 98 -13.90 -25.56 14.29
CA ARG A 98 -15.25 -25.05 14.58
C ARG A 98 -15.74 -25.53 15.95
N ASP A 99 -15.56 -26.82 16.22
CA ASP A 99 -16.11 -27.46 17.42
C ASP A 99 -15.32 -27.11 18.69
N ASN A 100 -13.98 -26.93 18.59
CA ASN A 100 -13.10 -26.74 19.76
C ASN A 100 -12.52 -25.32 19.87
N HIS A 101 -12.36 -24.62 18.76
CA HIS A 101 -11.70 -23.30 18.72
C HIS A 101 -12.65 -22.17 18.31
N GLY A 102 -13.93 -22.46 18.01
CA GLY A 102 -14.93 -21.44 17.71
C GLY A 102 -14.82 -20.81 16.32
N LEU A 103 -14.21 -21.50 15.35
CA LEU A 103 -14.11 -21.02 13.96
C LEU A 103 -15.50 -20.88 13.31
N GLU A 104 -15.96 -19.63 13.09
CA GLU A 104 -17.24 -19.28 12.43
C GLU A 104 -17.13 -18.89 10.95
#